data_AF-A0A940KJM5-F1
#
_entry.id   AF-A0A940KJM5-F1
#
_cell.length_a   1.000
_cell.length_b   1.000
_cell.length_c   1.000
_cell.angle_alpha   90.00
_cell.angle_beta   90.00
_cell.angle_gamma   90.00
#
_symmetry.space_group_name_H-M   'P 1'
#
loop_
_entity.id
_entity.type
_entity.pdbx_description
1 polymer ?
#
loop_
_entity_poly.entity_id
_entity_poly.type
_entity_poly.pdbx_seq_one_letter_code
_entity_poly.pdbx_strand_id
1 'polypeptide(L)'
;MKKIFKHSVLSLGIGISLCAAIPLYAQTSSVNTALLPMEKAMLTDKSNFFYLDPAHYPTGDASLPIGIFDSGTGGLTILNTLLQFDQHNNSTGKPGKDAVADFAKEKFIYLADQANMPYGNYYSEKKSDLLIEHVLKDVQFLMS
;
A
#
# COMPACT_ATOMS: atom_id res chain seq x y z
N MET A 1 -50.38 74.89 2.36
CA MET A 1 -51.20 74.13 1.37
C MET A 1 -50.48 72.83 1.02
N LYS A 2 -51.25 71.75 0.91
CA LYS A 2 -50.89 70.32 0.72
C LYS A 2 -49.80 70.03 -0.34
N LYS A 3 -48.89 69.07 -0.06
CA LYS A 3 -48.85 67.70 -0.65
C LYS A 3 -47.55 66.96 -0.22
N ILE A 4 -47.67 65.76 0.36
CA ILE A 4 -47.33 64.43 -0.20
C ILE A 4 -45.83 64.23 -0.51
N PHE A 5 -45.16 63.39 0.30
CA PHE A 5 -44.40 62.17 -0.05
C PHE A 5 -43.44 61.86 1.11
N LYS A 6 -43.67 60.77 1.87
CA LYS A 6 -42.65 60.22 2.77
C LYS A 6 -42.02 59.02 2.09
N HIS A 7 -40.77 59.19 1.68
CA HIS A 7 -39.92 58.13 1.15
C HIS A 7 -39.41 57.23 2.27
N SER A 8 -39.35 55.95 1.91
CA SER A 8 -38.77 54.81 2.60
C SER A 8 -37.27 54.98 2.87
N VAL A 9 -36.82 54.66 4.09
CA VAL A 9 -35.43 54.27 4.42
C VAL A 9 -35.54 53.24 5.56
N LEU A 10 -35.47 51.95 5.23
CA LEU A 10 -34.30 51.09 5.37
C LEU A 10 -34.03 50.70 6.84
N SER A 11 -34.74 49.67 7.31
CA SER A 11 -34.37 48.95 8.53
C SER A 11 -33.48 47.75 8.17
N LEU A 12 -32.27 47.81 8.73
CA LEU A 12 -31.19 46.83 8.66
C LEU A 12 -31.61 45.54 9.38
N GLY A 13 -31.89 44.46 8.64
CA GLY A 13 -32.15 43.14 9.20
C GLY A 13 -30.86 42.32 9.28
N ILE A 14 -30.25 42.27 10.46
CA ILE A 14 -29.13 41.36 10.77
C ILE A 14 -29.73 39.95 10.91
N GLY A 15 -29.58 39.13 9.88
CA GLY A 15 -29.90 37.70 9.91
C GLY A 15 -28.72 36.92 10.50
N ILE A 16 -28.82 36.55 11.77
CA ILE A 16 -27.93 35.57 12.41
C ILE A 16 -28.21 34.20 11.79
N SER A 17 -27.33 33.76 10.90
CA SER A 17 -27.37 32.41 10.34
C SER A 17 -26.92 31.42 11.41
N LEU A 18 -27.88 30.65 11.93
CA LEU A 18 -27.65 29.52 12.81
C LEU A 18 -27.01 28.39 11.99
N CYS A 19 -25.68 28.32 11.97
CA CYS A 19 -24.95 27.16 11.46
C CYS A 19 -25.16 25.98 12.43
N ALA A 20 -26.17 25.15 12.17
CA ALA A 20 -26.24 23.83 12.76
C ALA A 20 -25.15 22.96 12.12
N ALA A 21 -24.14 22.59 12.91
CA ALA A 21 -23.13 21.61 12.53
C ALA A 21 -23.81 20.27 12.27
N ILE A 22 -24.03 19.93 11.01
CA ILE A 22 -24.39 18.57 10.61
C ILE A 22 -23.11 17.75 10.76
N PRO A 23 -23.06 16.72 11.63
CA PRO A 23 -21.93 15.81 11.62
C PRO A 23 -21.93 15.11 10.26
N LEU A 24 -20.89 15.37 9.48
CA LEU A 24 -20.57 14.64 8.27
C LEU A 24 -20.31 13.19 8.71
N TYR A 25 -21.35 12.35 8.69
CA TYR A 25 -21.17 10.91 8.79
C TYR A 25 -20.25 10.51 7.64
N ALA A 26 -19.01 10.18 7.97
CA ALA A 26 -18.15 9.44 7.06
C ALA A 26 -18.89 8.13 6.75
N GLN A 27 -19.53 8.06 5.59
CA GLN A 27 -19.95 6.79 5.03
C GLN A 27 -18.66 6.01 4.73
N THR A 28 -18.27 5.16 5.67
CA THR A 28 -17.37 4.06 5.37
C THR A 28 -18.15 3.13 4.46
N SER A 29 -18.01 3.32 3.15
CA SER A 29 -18.40 2.29 2.19
C SER A 29 -17.56 1.07 2.50
N SER A 30 -18.16 0.07 3.14
CA SER A 30 -17.61 -1.28 3.21
C SER A 30 -17.59 -1.82 1.79
N VAL A 31 -16.48 -1.60 1.08
CA VAL A 31 -16.24 -2.29 -0.18
C VAL A 31 -16.04 -3.76 0.18
N ASN A 32 -17.12 -4.53 0.08
CA ASN A 32 -17.07 -5.98 0.16
C ASN A 32 -16.54 -6.47 -1.20
N THR A 33 -15.23 -6.26 -1.45
CA THR A 33 -14.60 -6.73 -2.68
C THR A 33 -14.51 -8.25 -2.59
N ALA A 34 -15.25 -8.93 -3.46
CA ALA A 34 -15.11 -10.38 -3.59
C ALA A 34 -13.66 -10.72 -3.97
N LEU A 35 -13.10 -11.75 -3.32
CA LEU A 35 -11.75 -12.23 -3.62
C LEU A 35 -11.65 -12.69 -5.07
N LEU A 36 -10.54 -12.36 -5.72
CA LEU A 36 -10.14 -12.91 -7.01
C LEU A 36 -9.92 -14.43 -6.91
N PRO A 37 -9.97 -15.17 -8.03
CA PRO A 37 -9.81 -16.63 -8.01
C PRO A 37 -8.51 -17.09 -7.34
N MET A 38 -7.38 -16.41 -7.59
CA MET A 38 -6.10 -16.75 -6.97
C MET A 38 -6.10 -16.48 -5.47
N GLU A 39 -6.58 -15.31 -5.03
CA GLU A 39 -6.70 -14.99 -3.60
C GLU A 39 -7.56 -16.02 -2.86
N LYS A 40 -8.68 -16.41 -3.47
CA LYS A 40 -9.56 -17.46 -2.92
C LYS A 40 -8.82 -18.79 -2.82
N ALA A 41 -8.09 -19.20 -3.86
CA ALA A 41 -7.32 -20.44 -3.86
C ALA A 41 -6.26 -20.44 -2.74
N MET A 42 -5.47 -19.36 -2.65
CA MET A 42 -4.40 -19.22 -1.66
C MET A 42 -4.92 -19.23 -0.21
N LEU A 43 -6.08 -18.62 0.05
CA LEU A 43 -6.60 -18.48 1.41
C LEU A 43 -7.53 -19.61 1.86
N THR A 44 -8.16 -20.34 0.94
CA THR A 44 -9.25 -21.26 1.29
C THR A 44 -9.06 -22.69 0.81
N ASP A 45 -8.29 -22.93 -0.26
CA ASP A 45 -8.12 -24.25 -0.83
C ASP A 45 -6.81 -24.90 -0.35
N LYS A 46 -6.89 -25.66 0.73
CA LYS A 46 -5.74 -26.38 1.32
C LYS A 46 -5.09 -27.42 0.40
N SER A 47 -5.74 -27.79 -0.70
CA SER A 47 -5.20 -28.72 -1.70
C SER A 47 -4.46 -28.02 -2.83
N ASN A 48 -4.55 -26.69 -2.91
CA ASN A 48 -3.90 -25.90 -3.94
C ASN A 48 -2.39 -25.76 -3.65
N PHE A 49 -1.57 -25.84 -4.70
CA PHE A 49 -0.12 -25.61 -4.58
C PHE A 49 0.22 -24.24 -3.98
N PHE A 50 -0.59 -23.22 -4.28
CA PHE A 50 -0.39 -21.85 -3.80
C PHE A 50 -1.06 -21.57 -2.44
N TYR A 51 -1.60 -22.58 -1.77
CA TYR A 51 -2.22 -22.38 -0.46
C TYR A 51 -1.23 -21.78 0.55
N LEU A 52 -1.67 -20.77 1.29
CA LEU A 52 -0.95 -20.18 2.42
C LEU A 52 -1.77 -20.38 3.70
N ASP A 53 -1.07 -20.62 4.80
CA ASP A 53 -1.66 -20.61 6.16
C ASP A 53 -1.11 -19.42 6.95
N PRO A 54 -1.72 -18.21 6.81
CA PRO A 54 -1.25 -17.01 7.50
C PRO A 54 -1.25 -17.15 9.02
N ALA A 55 -2.11 -18.01 9.58
CA ALA A 55 -2.23 -18.21 11.01
C ALA A 55 -1.02 -18.95 11.61
N HIS A 56 -0.30 -19.70 10.79
CA HIS A 56 0.88 -20.48 11.20
C HIS A 56 2.17 -20.02 10.51
N TYR A 57 2.18 -18.83 9.92
CA TYR A 57 3.40 -18.27 9.36
C TYR A 57 4.41 -17.97 10.47
N PRO A 58 5.70 -18.33 10.34
CA PRO A 58 6.71 -18.01 11.34
C PRO A 58 6.75 -16.50 11.61
N THR A 59 6.67 -16.12 12.89
CA THR A 59 6.75 -14.70 13.29
C THR A 59 7.99 -14.49 14.16
N GLY A 60 8.68 -13.37 13.92
CA GLY A 60 9.81 -12.95 14.77
C GLY A 60 11.08 -13.78 14.63
N ASP A 61 11.22 -14.59 13.58
CA ASP A 61 12.48 -15.30 13.30
C ASP A 61 13.44 -14.41 12.50
N ALA A 62 14.43 -13.85 13.19
CA ALA A 62 15.46 -13.00 12.59
C ALA A 62 16.47 -13.78 11.71
N SER A 63 16.36 -15.10 11.60
CA SER A 63 17.21 -15.91 10.72
C SER A 63 16.68 -16.01 9.28
N LEU A 64 15.40 -15.67 9.08
CA LEU A 64 14.74 -15.68 7.78
C LEU A 64 15.25 -14.55 6.88
N PRO A 65 15.37 -14.78 5.57
CA PRO A 65 15.83 -13.76 4.63
C PRO A 65 14.75 -12.71 4.33
N ILE A 66 15.19 -11.54 3.86
CA ILE A 66 14.33 -10.53 3.24
C ILE A 66 14.11 -10.93 1.77
N GLY A 67 12.86 -11.24 1.42
CA GLY A 67 12.44 -11.48 0.05
C GLY A 67 12.18 -10.18 -0.71
N ILE A 68 12.72 -10.06 -1.91
CA ILE A 68 12.50 -8.96 -2.83
C ILE A 68 12.09 -9.57 -4.17
N PHE A 69 11.00 -9.08 -4.77
CA PHE A 69 10.60 -9.48 -6.11
C PHE A 69 10.42 -8.25 -7.01
N ASP A 70 10.65 -8.46 -8.30
CA ASP A 70 10.34 -7.52 -9.37
C ASP A 70 10.04 -8.33 -10.63
N SER A 71 9.40 -7.70 -11.60
CA SER A 71 9.19 -8.28 -12.93
C SER A 71 10.52 -8.62 -13.62
N GLY A 72 11.59 -7.86 -13.39
CA GLY A 72 12.86 -8.04 -14.10
C GLY A 72 14.08 -7.78 -13.23
N THR A 73 15.14 -7.26 -13.84
CA THR A 73 16.39 -6.89 -13.14
C THR A 73 16.40 -5.44 -12.65
N GLY A 74 15.36 -4.67 -12.92
CA GLY A 74 15.28 -3.26 -12.51
C GLY A 74 15.34 -3.10 -10.99
N GLY A 75 14.67 -4.01 -10.27
CA GLY A 75 14.68 -4.10 -8.82
C GLY A 75 16.04 -4.38 -8.18
N LEU A 76 17.06 -4.80 -8.96
CA LEU A 76 18.44 -4.91 -8.44
C LEU A 76 18.99 -3.55 -7.98
N THR A 77 18.47 -2.44 -8.51
CA THR A 77 18.80 -1.09 -8.02
C THR A 77 18.31 -0.87 -6.58
N ILE A 78 17.13 -1.40 -6.24
CA ILE A 78 16.59 -1.37 -4.88
C ILE A 78 17.36 -2.31 -3.96
N LEU A 79 17.65 -3.54 -4.41
CA LEU A 79 18.51 -4.46 -3.64
C LEU A 79 19.88 -3.80 -3.36
N ASN A 80 20.51 -3.21 -4.37
CA ASN A 80 21.77 -2.49 -4.20
C ASN A 80 21.65 -1.31 -3.22
N THR A 81 20.53 -0.59 -3.24
CA THR A 81 20.26 0.48 -2.28
C THR A 81 20.21 -0.05 -0.86
N LEU A 82 19.55 -1.18 -0.62
CA LEU A 82 19.50 -1.83 0.70
C LEU A 82 20.88 -2.31 1.16
N LEU A 83 21.66 -2.91 0.26
CA LEU A 83 23.02 -3.41 0.56
C LEU A 83 24.00 -2.28 0.92
N GLN A 84 23.76 -1.07 0.44
CA GLN A 84 24.61 0.10 0.69
C GLN A 84 24.00 1.08 1.71
N PHE A 85 22.81 0.78 2.24
CA PHE A 85 22.10 1.67 3.14
C PHE A 85 22.86 1.78 4.46
N ASP A 86 23.37 2.97 4.77
CA ASP A 86 24.08 3.31 6.02
C ASP A 86 23.53 4.64 6.48
N GLN A 87 22.49 4.59 7.33
CA GLN A 87 21.85 5.77 7.93
C GLN A 87 21.71 5.64 9.44
N HIS A 88 22.08 4.49 10.02
CA HIS A 88 22.00 4.23 11.45
C HIS A 88 23.30 3.65 11.98
N ASN A 89 23.59 3.96 13.25
CA ASN A 89 24.72 3.37 13.92
C ASN A 89 24.31 1.97 14.41
N ASN A 90 24.92 0.94 13.84
CA ASN A 90 24.59 -0.46 14.03
C ASN A 90 24.78 -0.96 15.46
N SER A 91 25.58 -0.26 16.28
CA SER A 91 25.76 -0.59 17.69
C SER A 91 24.71 0.05 18.60
N THR A 92 24.15 1.20 18.23
CA THR A 92 23.26 1.99 19.09
C THR A 92 21.81 2.05 18.60
N GLY A 93 21.57 1.68 17.34
CA GLY A 93 20.27 1.78 16.67
C GLY A 93 19.79 3.22 16.45
N LYS A 94 20.63 4.22 16.70
CA LYS A 94 20.28 5.64 16.54
C LYS A 94 20.58 6.11 15.12
N PRO A 95 19.88 7.16 14.63
CA PRO A 95 20.23 7.80 13.36
C PRO A 95 21.68 8.30 13.33
N GLY A 96 22.31 8.20 12.17
CA GLY A 96 23.70 8.59 11.92
C GLY A 96 24.51 7.44 11.33
N LYS A 97 25.45 7.76 10.43
CA LYS A 97 26.25 6.75 9.73
C LYS A 97 27.34 6.16 10.60
N ASP A 98 27.70 4.90 10.38
CA ASP A 98 28.87 4.26 11.00
C ASP A 98 29.82 3.53 10.02
N ALA A 99 29.62 3.74 8.71
CA ALA A 99 30.38 3.14 7.61
C ALA A 99 30.21 1.62 7.48
N VAL A 100 29.22 1.04 8.16
CA VAL A 100 28.76 -0.34 7.97
C VAL A 100 27.31 -0.28 7.51
N ALA A 101 26.96 -1.05 6.47
CA ALA A 101 25.57 -1.06 5.99
C ALA A 101 24.61 -1.53 7.10
N ASP A 102 23.49 -0.83 7.26
CA ASP A 102 22.44 -1.08 8.26
C ASP A 102 21.93 -2.54 8.18
N PHE A 103 21.87 -3.10 6.96
CA PHE A 103 21.41 -4.46 6.69
C PHE A 103 22.55 -5.46 6.45
N ALA A 104 23.79 -5.17 6.90
CA ALA A 104 24.96 -6.01 6.63
C ALA A 104 24.85 -7.45 7.19
N LYS A 105 23.95 -7.70 8.14
CA LYS A 105 23.72 -9.03 8.74
C LYS A 105 22.53 -9.76 8.12
N GLU A 106 21.78 -9.11 7.24
CA GLU A 106 20.61 -9.69 6.60
C GLU A 106 20.99 -10.59 5.43
N LYS A 107 20.12 -11.55 5.15
CA LYS A 107 20.17 -12.36 3.94
C LYS A 107 19.07 -11.89 3.00
N PHE A 108 19.36 -11.83 1.71
CA PHE A 108 18.40 -11.41 0.71
C PHE A 108 18.12 -12.55 -0.28
N ILE A 109 16.85 -12.71 -0.65
CA ILE A 109 16.43 -13.50 -1.81
C ILE A 109 15.82 -12.53 -2.81
N TYR A 110 16.33 -12.55 -4.04
CA TYR A 110 15.80 -11.74 -5.13
C TYR A 110 15.15 -12.64 -6.18
N LEU A 111 13.87 -12.40 -6.45
CA LEU A 111 13.10 -13.07 -7.51
C LEU A 111 12.84 -12.08 -8.65
N ALA A 112 13.27 -12.44 -9.86
CA ALA A 112 12.94 -11.71 -11.07
C ALA A 112 11.96 -12.53 -11.91
N ASP A 113 10.70 -12.10 -12.01
CA ASP A 113 9.67 -12.79 -12.80
C ASP A 113 9.76 -12.45 -14.31
N GLN A 114 10.90 -12.81 -14.90
CA GLN A 114 11.21 -12.48 -16.29
C GLN A 114 10.22 -13.10 -17.29
N ALA A 115 9.58 -14.20 -16.92
CA ALA A 115 8.63 -14.89 -17.77
C ALA A 115 7.34 -14.08 -17.99
N ASN A 116 6.98 -13.21 -17.04
CA ASN A 116 5.78 -12.38 -17.08
C ASN A 116 6.11 -10.89 -17.24
N MET A 117 7.28 -10.55 -17.78
CA MET A 117 7.62 -9.16 -18.11
C MET A 117 6.93 -8.64 -19.37
N PRO A 118 6.73 -7.31 -19.46
CA PRO A 118 6.84 -6.32 -18.39
C PRO A 118 5.48 -6.11 -17.68
N TYR A 119 5.50 -5.93 -16.35
CA TYR A 119 4.27 -5.69 -15.56
C TYR A 119 3.48 -4.46 -16.03
N GLY A 120 4.15 -3.46 -16.61
CA GLY A 120 3.51 -2.28 -17.17
C GLY A 120 2.46 -2.58 -18.26
N ASN A 121 2.62 -3.67 -19.02
CA ASN A 121 1.70 -3.98 -20.12
C ASN A 121 0.32 -4.44 -19.61
N TYR A 122 0.27 -5.14 -18.49
CA TYR A 122 -0.98 -5.72 -17.97
C TYR A 122 -2.02 -4.65 -17.67
N TYR A 123 -1.61 -3.55 -17.04
CA TYR A 123 -2.51 -2.43 -16.78
C TYR A 123 -3.02 -1.79 -18.08
N SER A 124 -2.11 -1.54 -19.04
CA SER A 124 -2.49 -0.95 -20.34
C SER A 124 -3.42 -1.84 -21.17
N GLU A 125 -3.33 -3.15 -21.00
CA GLU A 125 -4.15 -4.15 -21.67
C GLU A 125 -5.42 -4.55 -20.89
N LYS A 126 -5.71 -3.88 -19.76
CA LYS A 126 -6.85 -4.20 -18.88
C LYS A 126 -6.81 -5.63 -18.32
N LYS A 127 -5.62 -6.13 -18.01
CA LYS A 127 -5.33 -7.45 -17.42
C LYS A 127 -4.83 -7.35 -15.98
N SER A 128 -5.35 -6.40 -15.21
CA SER A 128 -4.92 -6.16 -13.83
C SER A 128 -5.10 -7.39 -12.92
N ASP A 129 -6.18 -8.15 -13.09
CA ASP A 129 -6.42 -9.37 -12.30
C ASP A 129 -5.34 -10.42 -12.53
N LEU A 130 -4.84 -10.54 -13.77
CA LEU A 130 -3.75 -11.45 -14.11
C LEU A 130 -2.42 -10.95 -13.53
N LEU A 131 -2.17 -9.64 -13.52
CA LEU A 131 -1.00 -9.08 -12.85
C LEU A 131 -1.04 -9.37 -11.33
N ILE A 132 -2.20 -9.19 -10.70
CA ILE A 132 -2.39 -9.54 -9.28
C ILE A 132 -2.09 -11.02 -9.07
N GLU A 133 -2.55 -11.90 -9.95
CA GLU A 133 -2.24 -13.31 -9.89
C GLU A 133 -0.73 -13.61 -9.95
N HIS A 134 0.02 -12.99 -10.86
CA HIS A 134 1.47 -13.16 -10.95
C HIS A 134 2.19 -12.69 -9.67
N VAL A 135 1.86 -11.48 -9.20
CA VAL A 135 2.43 -10.92 -7.96
C VAL A 135 2.15 -11.84 -6.76
N LEU A 136 0.94 -12.37 -6.65
CA LEU A 136 0.58 -13.27 -5.56
C LEU A 136 1.36 -14.59 -5.60
N LYS A 137 1.63 -15.13 -6.79
CA LYS A 137 2.46 -16.33 -6.96
C LYS A 137 3.92 -16.08 -6.58
N ASP A 138 4.48 -14.93 -6.95
CA ASP A 138 5.83 -14.52 -6.58
C ASP A 138 5.97 -14.39 -5.05
N VAL A 139 4.99 -13.74 -4.41
CA VAL A 139 4.94 -13.60 -2.95
C VAL A 139 4.82 -14.96 -2.28
N GLN A 140 3.94 -15.84 -2.78
CA GLN A 140 3.77 -17.18 -2.25
C GLN A 140 5.07 -17.98 -2.31
N PHE A 141 5.79 -17.92 -3.44
CA PHE A 141 7.09 -18.59 -3.59
C PHE A 141 8.13 -18.08 -2.57
N LEU A 142 8.17 -16.78 -2.31
CA LEU A 142 9.09 -16.22 -1.30
C LEU A 142 8.70 -16.56 0.14
N MET A 143 7.43 -16.91 0.38
CA MET A 143 6.89 -17.27 1.69
C MET A 143 6.85 -18.78 1.98
N SER A 144 7.07 -19.63 0.96
CA SER A 144 6.94 -21.10 1.06
C SER A 144 8.17 -21.81 1.61
#